data_AF-A0A1L3GPR9-F1
#
_entry.id   AF-A0A1L3GPR9-F1
#
_cell.length_a   1.000
_cell.length_b   1.000
_cell.length_c   1.000
_cell.angle_alpha   90.00
_cell.angle_beta   90.00
_cell.angle_gamma   90.00
#
_symmetry.space_group_name_H-M   'P 1'
#
loop_
_entity.id
_entity.type
_entity.pdbx_description
1 polymer ?
#
loop_
_entity_poly.entity_id
_entity_poly.type
_entity_poly.pdbx_seq_one_letter_code
_entity_poly.pdbx_strand_id
1 'polypeptide(L)' 'MTPEELKEAVLALDNEARKAFLLDALPELAKDAMQDQMFLMQLFPIFVNLLKESGIELSQLLQMASMFAPAGGADQN' A
#
# COMPACT_ATOMS: atom_id res chain seq x y z
N MET A 1 1.42 -23.37 8.43
CA MET A 1 1.86 -22.02 8.81
C MET A 1 0.70 -21.26 9.41
N THR A 2 0.87 -20.75 10.62
CA THR A 2 -0.05 -19.80 11.23
C THR A 2 0.21 -18.38 10.72
N PRO A 3 -0.71 -17.42 10.91
CA PRO A 3 -0.46 -16.02 10.60
C PRO A 3 0.77 -15.43 11.32
N GLU A 4 1.00 -15.81 12.59
CA GLU A 4 2.24 -15.46 13.31
C GLU A 4 3.49 -16.00 12.59
N GLU A 5 3.51 -17.28 12.23
CA GLU A 5 4.66 -17.89 11.56
C GLU A 5 4.94 -17.25 10.20
N LEU A 6 3.90 -16.85 9.45
CA LEU A 6 4.04 -16.10 8.20
C LEU A 6 4.63 -14.72 8.41
N LYS A 7 4.15 -14.00 9.43
CA LYS A 7 4.68 -12.68 9.79
C LYS A 7 6.17 -12.77 10.15
N GLU A 8 6.55 -13.73 10.97
CA GLU A 8 7.95 -13.94 11.35
C GLU A 8 8.83 -14.25 10.15
N ALA A 9 8.37 -15.13 9.25
CA ALA A 9 9.09 -15.46 8.02
C ALA A 9 9.33 -14.24 7.12
N VAL A 10 8.31 -13.39 6.92
CA VAL A 10 8.42 -12.17 6.11
C VAL A 10 9.35 -11.15 6.78
N LEU A 11 9.29 -11.01 8.09
CA LEU A 11 10.16 -10.09 8.85
C LEU A 11 11.62 -10.55 8.90
N ALA A 12 11.90 -11.83 8.67
CA ALA A 12 13.24 -12.40 8.59
C ALA A 12 13.91 -12.20 7.22
N LEU A 13 13.16 -11.82 6.17
CA LEU A 13 13.72 -11.51 4.85
C LEU A 13 14.70 -10.33 4.92
N ASP A 14 15.73 -10.33 4.08
CA ASP A 14 16.56 -9.14 3.89
C ASP A 14 15.76 -7.97 3.27
N ASN A 15 16.38 -6.79 3.20
CA ASN A 15 15.70 -5.58 2.74
C ASN A 15 15.21 -5.68 1.28
N GLU A 16 15.97 -6.32 0.42
CA GLU A 16 15.67 -6.43 -1.01
C GLU A 16 14.53 -7.42 -1.24
N ALA A 17 14.65 -8.62 -0.66
CA ALA A 17 13.61 -9.64 -0.71
C ALA A 17 12.29 -9.15 -0.09
N ARG A 18 12.36 -8.38 1.01
CA ARG A 18 11.18 -7.81 1.66
C ARG A 18 10.48 -6.76 0.79
N LYS A 19 11.24 -5.93 0.08
CA LYS A 19 10.68 -4.96 -0.88
C LYS A 19 10.02 -5.67 -2.06
N ALA A 20 10.68 -6.68 -2.64
CA ALA A 20 10.11 -7.49 -3.70
C ALA A 20 8.81 -8.17 -3.26
N PHE A 21 8.80 -8.77 -2.07
CA PHE A 21 7.60 -9.38 -1.48
C PHE A 21 6.46 -8.37 -1.32
N LEU A 22 6.73 -7.17 -0.79
CA LEU A 22 5.70 -6.14 -0.62
C LEU A 22 5.12 -5.68 -1.95
N LEU A 23 5.95 -5.49 -2.99
CA LEU A 23 5.47 -5.05 -4.31
C LEU A 23 4.58 -6.09 -4.99
N ASP A 24 4.84 -7.37 -4.74
CA ASP A 24 4.12 -8.49 -5.35
C ASP A 24 2.86 -8.86 -4.56
N ALA A 25 3.00 -9.08 -3.24
CA ALA A 25 1.92 -9.60 -2.41
C ALA A 25 0.92 -8.53 -1.95
N LEU A 26 1.36 -7.27 -1.73
CA LEU A 26 0.48 -6.24 -1.18
C LEU A 26 -0.74 -5.95 -2.09
N PRO A 27 -0.61 -5.82 -3.42
CA PRO A 27 -1.77 -5.63 -4.30
C PRO A 27 -2.79 -6.78 -4.23
N GLU A 28 -2.31 -8.03 -4.18
CA GLU A 28 -3.19 -9.21 -4.10
C GLU A 28 -3.92 -9.26 -2.76
N LEU A 29 -3.18 -9.08 -1.65
CA LEU A 29 -3.75 -9.05 -0.30
C LEU A 29 -4.72 -7.89 -0.10
N ALA A 30 -4.43 -6.74 -0.72
CA ALA A 30 -5.27 -5.55 -0.63
C ALA A 30 -6.56 -5.69 -1.45
N LYS A 31 -6.57 -6.45 -2.56
CA LYS A 31 -7.69 -6.49 -3.50
C LYS A 31 -9.03 -6.85 -2.83
N ASP A 32 -9.03 -7.88 -1.99
CA ASP A 32 -10.25 -8.33 -1.32
C ASP A 32 -10.51 -7.52 -0.04
N ALA A 33 -9.46 -7.20 0.71
CA ALA A 33 -9.57 -6.46 1.96
C ALA A 33 -10.05 -5.01 1.74
N MET A 34 -9.60 -4.35 0.68
CA MET A 34 -10.01 -2.98 0.34
C MET A 34 -11.45 -2.88 -0.19
N GLN A 35 -12.14 -4.00 -0.45
CA GLN A 35 -13.58 -3.96 -0.74
C GLN A 35 -14.42 -3.74 0.53
N ASP A 36 -13.87 -4.00 1.70
CA ASP A 36 -14.52 -3.73 2.98
C ASP A 36 -14.28 -2.26 3.41
N GLN A 37 -15.34 -1.45 3.34
CA GLN A 37 -15.30 -0.04 3.73
C GLN A 37 -14.94 0.18 5.20
N MET A 38 -15.33 -0.73 6.09
CA MET A 38 -14.96 -0.66 7.50
C MET A 38 -13.47 -0.93 7.70
N PHE A 39 -12.94 -1.92 6.98
CA PHE A 39 -11.51 -2.21 7.00
C PHE A 39 -10.68 -1.05 6.44
N LEU A 40 -11.12 -0.42 5.34
CA LEU A 40 -10.46 0.77 4.79
C LEU A 40 -10.33 1.89 5.83
N MET A 41 -11.37 2.13 6.63
CA MET A 41 -11.34 3.13 7.71
C MET A 41 -10.35 2.76 8.82
N GLN A 42 -10.15 1.47 9.09
CA GLN A 42 -9.13 0.99 10.04
C GLN A 42 -7.71 1.06 9.47
N LEU A 43 -7.55 0.88 8.16
CA LEU A 43 -6.26 0.88 7.48
C LEU A 43 -5.71 2.30 7.27
N PHE A 44 -6.60 3.28 7.10
CA PHE A 44 -6.24 4.70 6.91
C PHE A 44 -5.20 5.24 7.92
N PRO A 45 -5.39 5.14 9.25
CA PRO A 45 -4.40 5.65 10.21
C PRO A 45 -3.05 4.93 10.12
N ILE A 46 -3.03 3.66 9.72
CA ILE A 46 -1.79 2.89 9.53
C ILE A 46 -1.00 3.49 8.37
N PHE A 47 -1.64 3.74 7.23
CA PHE A 47 -0.98 4.39 6.10
C PHE A 47 -0.46 5.78 6.45
N VAL A 48 -1.26 6.61 7.12
CA VAL A 48 -0.82 7.96 7.53
C VAL A 48 0.44 7.90 8.39
N ASN A 49 0.56 6.93 9.30
CA ASN A 49 1.75 6.78 10.12
C ASN A 49 2.98 6.33 9.31
N LEU A 50 2.83 5.36 8.40
CA LEU A 50 3.92 4.94 7.51
C LEU A 50 4.45 6.10 6.67
N LEU A 51 3.57 6.96 6.16
CA LEU A 51 3.95 8.13 5.38
C LEU A 51 4.72 9.14 6.24
N LYS A 52 4.24 9.42 7.46
CA LYS A 52 4.95 10.29 8.41
C LYS A 52 6.36 9.77 8.72
N GLU A 53 6.52 8.48 8.93
CA GLU A 53 7.82 7.85 9.19
C GLU A 53 8.76 7.93 7.98
N SER A 54 8.21 7.93 6.75
CA SER A 54 9.00 8.11 5.53
C SER A 54 9.50 9.55 5.31
N GLY A 55 8.96 10.53 6.05
CA GLY A 55 9.23 11.95 5.85
C GLY A 55 8.50 12.57 4.64
N ILE A 56 7.64 11.80 3.96
CA ILE A 56 6.84 12.27 2.83
C ILE A 56 5.49 12.77 3.33
N GLU A 57 5.15 14.01 2.97
CA GLU A 57 3.85 14.60 3.26
C GLU A 57 2.74 14.00 2.37
N LEU A 58 1.56 13.76 2.94
CA LEU A 58 0.41 13.23 2.20
C LEU A 58 0.06 14.09 0.98
N SER A 59 0.17 15.42 1.11
CA SER A 59 -0.06 16.35 0.01
C SER A 59 0.93 16.16 -1.14
N GLN A 60 2.19 15.83 -0.85
CA GLN A 60 3.20 15.54 -1.88
C GLN A 60 2.89 14.21 -2.59
N LEU A 61 2.44 13.19 -1.85
CA LEU A 61 2.03 11.93 -2.45
C LEU A 61 0.83 12.07 -3.37
N LEU A 62 -0.17 12.88 -2.98
CA LEU A 62 -1.33 13.16 -3.83
C LEU A 62 -0.93 13.93 -5.10
N GLN A 63 0.03 14.87 -5.00
CA GLN A 63 0.59 15.55 -6.17
C GLN A 63 1.36 14.59 -7.08
N MET A 64 2.15 13.67 -6.52
CA MET A 64 2.81 12.63 -7.32
C MET A 64 1.79 11.74 -8.01
N ALA A 65 0.77 11.26 -7.28
CA ALA A 65 -0.28 10.42 -7.84
C ALA A 65 -1.02 11.10 -8.99
N SER A 66 -1.28 12.41 -8.94
CA SER A 66 -1.89 13.14 -10.05
C SER A 66 -0.95 13.33 -11.25
N MET A 67 0.37 13.34 -11.04
CA MET A 67 1.37 13.36 -12.12
C MET A 67 1.56 11.99 -12.78
N PHE A 68 1.38 10.90 -12.03
CA PHE A 68 1.48 9.52 -12.53
C PHE A 68 0.15 8.92 -12.95
N ALA A 69 -0.98 9.61 -12.70
CA ALA A 69 -2.28 9.23 -13.23
C ALA A 69 -2.17 9.24 -14.76
N PRO A 70 -2.36 8.11 -15.45
CA PRO A 70 -2.36 8.11 -16.91
C PRO A 70 -3.42 9.11 -17.37
N ALA A 71 -3.03 10.01 -18.28
CA ALA A 71 -3.97 10.87 -18.98
C ALA A 71 -4.89 9.98 -19.83
N GLY A 72 -5.99 9.49 -19.24
CA GLY A 72 -6.85 8.51 -19.86
C GLY A 72 -8.16 8.36 -19.10
N GLY A 73 -9.08 9.29 -19.33
CA GLY A 73 -10.43 9.21 -18.77
C GLY A 73 -11.22 10.53 -18.77
N ALA A 74 -10.93 11.46 -19.68
CA ALA A 74 -11.90 12.47 -20.06
C ALA A 74 -12.51 12.01 -21.40
N ASP A 75 -13.73 11.53 -21.28
CA ASP A 75 -14.67 11.22 -22.35
C ASP A 75 -14.60 12.27 -23.46
N GLN A 76 -14.22 11.83 -24.66
CA GLN A 76 -14.53 12.53 -25.89
C GLN A 76 -15.84 11.93 -26.41
N ASN A 77 -16.97 12.56 -26.05
CA ASN A 77 -18.20 12.58 -26.85
C ASN A 77 -19.15 13.68 -26.39
#